data_AF-A0A9N8Z0D0-F1
#
_entry.id   AF-A0A9N8Z0D0-F1
#
_cell.length_a   1.000
_cell.length_b   1.000
_cell.length_c   1.000
_cell.angle_alpha   90.00
_cell.angle_beta   90.00
_cell.angle_gamma   90.00
#
_symmetry.space_group_name_H-M   'P 1'
#
loop_
_entity.id
_entity.type
_entity.pdbx_description
1 polymer ?
#
loop_
_entity_poly.entity_id
_entity_poly.type
_entity_poly.pdbx_seq_one_letter_code
_entity_poly.pdbx_strand_id
1 'polypeptide(L)' 'MSRSDGLEKYSKWLKKEVENGNIFFYNYSLFSDIEAIGSGGFGLISSADYDGEKVALKNLKTKEATKDFVNEVMNF' A
#
# COMPACT_ATOMS: atom_id res chain seq x y z
N MET A 1 17.70 -16.57 7.18
CA MET A 1 17.25 -15.17 7.34
C MET A 1 16.20 -15.14 8.42
N SER A 2 16.43 -14.35 9.47
CA SER A 2 15.45 -14.22 10.55
C SER A 2 14.25 -13.39 10.08
N ARG A 3 13.09 -13.57 10.71
CA ARG A 3 11.83 -12.88 10.35
C ARG A 3 11.95 -11.34 10.47
N SER A 4 12.85 -10.86 11.32
CA SER A 4 13.19 -9.44 11.48
C SER A 4 13.99 -8.87 10.30
N ASP A 5 14.92 -9.65 9.73
CA ASP A 5 15.81 -9.17 8.66
C ASP A 5 15.05 -8.85 7.36
N GLY A 6 13.99 -9.63 7.08
CA GLY A 6 13.15 -9.42 5.90
C GLY A 6 12.29 -8.15 5.97
N LEU A 7 11.74 -7.85 7.15
CA LEU A 7 10.90 -6.68 7.40
C LEU A 7 11.66 -5.36 7.25
N GLU A 8 12.92 -5.35 7.73
CA GLU A 8 13.79 -4.18 7.61
C GLU A 8 14.18 -3.89 6.15
N LYS A 9 14.44 -4.93 5.35
CA LYS A 9 14.77 -4.79 3.91
C LYS A 9 13.66 -4.08 3.14
N TYR A 10 12.42 -4.55 3.26
CA TYR A 10 11.29 -3.98 2.51
C TYR A 10 10.95 -2.55 2.95
N SER A 11 11.09 -2.27 4.25
CA SER A 11 10.87 -0.93 4.80
C SER A 11 11.92 0.07 4.29
N LYS A 12 13.19 -0.35 4.19
CA LYS A 12 14.26 0.47 3.59
C LYS A 12 14.02 0.71 2.10
N TRP A 13 13.59 -0.31 1.36
CA TRP A 13 13.26 -0.16 -0.07
C TRP A 13 12.11 0.83 -0.28
N LEU A 14 10.99 0.70 0.44
CA LEU A 14 9.86 1.63 0.32
C LEU A 14 10.27 3.09 0.58
N LYS A 15 11.05 3.33 1.64
CA LYS A 15 11.56 4.68 1.92
C LYS A 15 12.37 5.24 0.77
N LYS A 16 13.27 4.43 0.20
CA LYS A 16 14.10 4.83 -0.94
C LYS A 16 13.26 5.14 -2.18
N GLU A 17 12.21 4.35 -2.47
CA GLU A 17 11.35 4.62 -3.63
C GLU A 17 10.49 5.87 -3.46
N VAL A 18 10.09 6.20 -2.22
CA VAL A 18 9.45 7.49 -1.91
C VAL A 18 10.43 8.64 -2.08
N GLU A 19 11.65 8.52 -1.56
CA GLU A 19 12.72 9.53 -1.72
C GLU A 19 13.10 9.75 -3.19
N ASN A 20 13.11 8.68 -4.00
CA ASN A 20 13.37 8.74 -5.44
C ASN A 20 12.20 9.34 -6.23
N GLY A 21 11.01 9.50 -5.63
CA GLY A 21 9.81 9.97 -6.32
C GLY A 21 9.12 8.91 -7.19
N ASN A 22 9.48 7.63 -7.04
CA ASN A 22 8.83 6.52 -7.76
C ASN A 22 7.52 6.10 -7.09
N ILE A 23 7.40 6.34 -5.77
CA ILE A 23 6.16 6.14 -5.01
C ILE A 23 5.76 7.47 -4.39
N PHE A 24 4.56 7.93 -4.69
CA PHE A 24 4.01 9.14 -4.10
C PHE A 24 3.32 8.83 -2.78
N PHE A 25 3.65 9.62 -1.75
CA PHE A 25 3.00 9.54 -0.47
C PHE A 25 1.79 10.48 -0.44
N TYR A 26 0.62 9.93 -0.12
CA TYR A 26 -0.61 10.68 0.08
C TYR A 26 -1.08 10.48 1.52
N ASN A 27 -1.48 11.57 2.18
CA ASN A 27 -2.11 11.46 3.49
C ASN A 27 -3.50 10.84 3.32
N TYR A 28 -3.81 9.82 4.13
CA TYR A 28 -5.10 9.16 4.11
C TYR A 28 -6.29 10.13 4.33
N SER A 29 -6.07 11.26 5.02
CA SER A 29 -7.10 12.28 5.22
C SER A 29 -7.51 13.02 3.94
N LEU A 30 -6.79 12.84 2.83
CA LEU A 30 -7.14 13.45 1.54
C LEU A 30 -8.25 12.71 0.80
N PHE A 31 -8.59 11.51 1.25
CA PHE A 31 -9.62 10.69 0.65
C PHE A 31 -10.97 10.89 1.38
N SER A 32 -12.04 11.03 0.62
CA SER A 32 -13.41 11.15 1.13
C SER A 32 -14.32 10.05 0.60
N ASP A 33 -15.53 9.97 1.12
CA ASP A 33 -16.57 9.01 0.68
C ASP A 33 -16.05 7.58 0.58
N ILE A 34 -15.36 7.17 1.65
CA ILE A 34 -14.68 5.89 1.74
C ILE A 34 -15.72 4.79 2.02
N GLU A 35 -15.92 3.92 1.05
CA GLU A 35 -16.87 2.81 1.13
C GLU A 35 -16.20 1.48 0.82
N ALA A 36 -16.47 0.46 1.63
CA ALA A 36 -15.98 -0.88 1.37
C ALA A 36 -16.67 -1.47 0.13
N ILE A 37 -15.90 -1.84 -0.90
CA ILE A 37 -16.43 -2.40 -2.15
C ILE A 37 -16.04 -3.87 -2.35
N GLY A 38 -15.12 -4.40 -1.53
CA GLY A 38 -14.73 -5.79 -1.62
C GLY A 38 -13.71 -6.22 -0.57
N SER A 39 -13.36 -7.50 -0.59
CA SER A 39 -12.28 -8.06 0.22
C SER A 39 -11.53 -9.13 -0.56
N GLY A 40 -10.25 -9.31 -0.24
CA GLY A 40 -9.38 -10.31 -0.86
C GLY A 40 -8.27 -10.74 0.10
N GLY A 41 -7.31 -11.52 -0.40
CA GLY A 41 -6.25 -12.13 0.41
C GLY A 41 -5.40 -11.13 1.22
N PHE A 42 -5.32 -9.87 0.78
CA PHE A 42 -4.56 -8.82 1.45
C PHE A 42 -5.38 -7.94 2.40
N GLY A 43 -6.71 -8.03 2.37
CA GLY A 43 -7.59 -7.22 3.19
C GLY A 43 -8.80 -6.67 2.45
N LEU A 44 -9.25 -5.48 2.88
CA LEU A 44 -10.44 -4.81 2.37
C LEU A 44 -10.06 -3.88 1.22
N ILE A 45 -10.85 -3.88 0.15
CA ILE A 45 -10.75 -2.85 -0.89
C ILE A 45 -11.90 -1.87 -0.65
N SER A 46 -11.57 -0.59 -0.55
CA SER A 46 -12.53 0.50 -0.47
C SER A 46 -12.48 1.34 -1.74
N SER A 47 -13.61 1.89 -2.18
CA SER A 47 -13.60 3.04 -3.08
C SER A 47 -13.48 4.32 -2.26
N ALA A 48 -12.85 5.35 -2.81
CA ALA A 48 -12.82 6.68 -2.22
C ALA A 48 -12.78 7.74 -3.32
N ASP A 49 -13.14 8.97 -2.97
CA ASP A 49 -13.00 10.14 -3.82
C ASP A 49 -11.67 10.84 -3.49
N TYR A 50 -10.93 11.22 -4.53
CA TYR A 50 -9.68 11.97 -4.44
C TYR A 50 -9.55 12.92 -5.64
N ASP A 51 -9.46 14.22 -5.37
CA ASP A 51 -9.29 15.27 -6.39
C ASP A 51 -10.29 15.19 -7.58
N GLY A 52 -11.55 14.85 -7.29
CA GLY A 52 -12.60 14.69 -8.29
C GLY A 52 -12.59 13.36 -9.04
N GLU A 53 -11.68 12.43 -8.70
CA GLU A 53 -11.61 11.09 -9.26
C GLU A 53 -12.00 10.01 -8.25
N LYS A 54 -12.55 8.90 -8.75
CA LYS A 54 -12.84 7.70 -7.95
C LYS A 54 -11.61 6.80 -7.94
N VAL A 55 -11.07 6.52 -6.76
CA VAL A 55 -9.89 5.68 -6.56
C VAL A 55 -10.21 4.43 -5.76
N ALA A 56 -9.37 3.40 -5.90
CA ALA A 56 -9.43 2.20 -5.08
C ALA A 56 -8.35 2.24 -3.98
N LEU A 57 -8.77 2.15 -2.72
CA LEU A 57 -7.91 2.01 -1.55
C LEU A 57 -7.81 0.54 -1.14
N LYS A 58 -6.69 -0.11 -1.44
CA LYS A 58 -6.40 -1.49 -1.03
C LYS A 58 -5.78 -1.50 0.37
N ASN A 59 -6.57 -1.87 1.37
CA ASN A 59 -6.11 -1.93 2.76
C ASN A 59 -5.27 -3.19 2.99
N LEU A 60 -4.00 -2.98 3.30
CA LEU A 60 -3.05 -4.04 3.61
C LEU A 60 -3.11 -4.38 5.10
N LYS A 61 -3.69 -5.53 5.43
CA LYS A 61 -3.67 -6.05 6.81
C LYS A 61 -2.29 -6.68 7.05
N THR A 62 -1.55 -6.15 8.03
CA THR A 62 -0.29 -6.69 8.63
C THR A 62 1.06 -6.17 8.11
N LYS A 63 2.09 -6.38 8.95
CA LYS A 63 3.52 -6.18 8.66
C LYS A 63 4.06 -7.12 7.56
N GLU A 64 3.38 -8.23 7.29
CA GLU A 64 3.74 -9.16 6.21
C GLU A 64 3.30 -8.63 4.83
N ALA A 65 2.34 -7.70 4.83
CA ALA A 65 1.87 -7.06 3.62
C ALA A 65 2.95 -6.29 2.87
N THR A 66 4.04 -5.86 3.53
CA THR A 66 5.15 -5.18 2.83
C THR A 66 5.86 -6.12 1.87
N LYS A 67 6.04 -7.41 2.21
CA LYS A 67 6.72 -8.36 1.30
C LYS A 67 5.84 -8.67 0.09
N ASP A 68 4.59 -9.02 0.33
CA ASP A 68 3.69 -9.44 -0.74
C ASP A 68 3.27 -8.25 -1.60
N PHE A 69 3.11 -7.06 -1.02
CA PHE A 69 2.94 -5.81 -1.76
C PHE A 69 4.15 -5.49 -2.65
N VAL A 70 5.36 -5.57 -2.11
CA VAL A 70 6.57 -5.33 -2.91
C VAL A 70 6.66 -6.34 -4.05
N ASN A 71 6.35 -7.61 -3.80
CA ASN A 71 6.32 -8.62 -4.86
C ASN A 71 5.22 -8.34 -5.91
N GLU A 72 4.07 -7.82 -5.52
CA GLU A 72 3.00 -7.43 -6.45
C GLU A 72 3.48 -6.25 -7.31
N VAL A 73 3.99 -5.17 -6.71
CA VAL A 73 4.46 -3.97 -7.43
C VAL A 73 5.67 -4.23 -8.32
N MET A 74 6.60 -5.08 -7.88
CA MET A 74 7.86 -5.35 -8.61
C MET A 74 7.74 -6.41 -9.71
N ASN A 75 6.64 -7.16 -9.78
CA ASN A 75 6.44 -8.22 -10.78
C ASN A 75 5.28 -7.93 -11.76
N PHE A 76 4.91 -6.66 -11.93
CA PHE A 76 3.99 -6.24 -13.00
C PHE A 76 4.71 -6.06 -14.34
#